data_AF-A0A382PS31-F1
#
_entry.id   AF-A0A382PS31-F1
#
_cell.length_a   1.000
_cell.length_b   1.000
_cell.length_c   1.000
_cell.angle_alpha   90.00
_cell.angle_beta   90.00
_cell.angle_gamma   90.00
#
_symmetry.space_group_name_H-M   'P 1'
#
loop_
_entity.id
_entity.type
_entity.pdbx_description
1 polymer ?
#
loop_
_entity_poly.entity_id
_entity_poly.type
_entity_poly.pdbx_seq_one_letter_code
_entity_poly.pdbx_strand_id
1 'polypeptide(L)'
;DKEKGYWTSDTDSGSRYGDDFYKNSDKYMYGDEEPPENPDYNPDLDLNLSNSNMREVFDELGFGDPDSNVPIDEFIAFTTQWLKRHIGKRSAEEPTTVDKSGGGATMIGGGKREGYFNEVIMMMNQIARTGKERGATHVWAA
;
A
#
# COMPACT_ATOMS: atom_id res chain seq x y z
N ASP A 1 -14.13 -14.83 12.36
CA ASP A 1 -14.60 -15.49 13.60
C ASP A 1 -13.37 -15.81 14.45
N LYS A 2 -13.06 -14.95 15.42
CA LYS A 2 -11.79 -14.96 16.19
C LYS A 2 -11.59 -16.27 16.98
N GLU A 3 -12.65 -17.02 17.25
CA GLU A 3 -12.58 -18.30 17.98
C GLU A 3 -12.22 -19.50 17.10
N LYS A 4 -12.26 -19.36 15.76
CA LYS A 4 -12.05 -20.46 14.82
C LYS A 4 -10.72 -20.41 14.06
N GLY A 5 -9.81 -19.49 14.43
CA GLY A 5 -8.49 -19.37 13.79
C GLY A 5 -8.53 -18.88 12.34
N TYR A 6 -9.67 -18.37 11.87
CA TYR A 6 -9.78 -17.72 10.57
C TYR A 6 -9.20 -16.31 10.64
N TRP A 7 -8.31 -15.99 9.70
CA TRP A 7 -7.83 -14.64 9.46
C TRP A 7 -9.02 -13.70 9.28
N THR A 8 -9.00 -12.60 10.00
CA THR A 8 -9.97 -11.50 9.84
C THR A 8 -9.12 -10.29 9.46
N SER A 9 -9.40 -9.68 8.30
CA SER A 9 -8.80 -8.40 7.94
C SER A 9 -9.15 -7.40 9.03
N ASP A 10 -8.15 -6.94 9.79
CA ASP A 10 -8.28 -5.79 10.67
C ASP A 10 -7.93 -4.51 9.90
N THR A 11 -8.45 -4.41 8.66
CA THR A 11 -8.70 -3.11 8.02
C THR A 11 -9.79 -2.35 8.78
N ASP A 12 -10.50 -3.03 9.68
CA ASP A 12 -11.48 -2.43 10.56
C ASP A 12 -10.76 -1.82 11.76
N SER A 13 -10.34 -0.56 11.63
CA SER A 13 -9.86 0.25 12.76
C SER A 13 -10.95 0.53 13.82
N GLY A 14 -11.92 -0.37 13.98
CA GLY A 14 -13.33 -0.05 14.08
C GLY A 14 -13.80 0.71 12.85
N SER A 15 -14.99 0.39 12.34
CA SER A 15 -15.67 1.35 11.51
C SER A 15 -15.99 2.55 12.37
N ARG A 16 -15.41 3.69 11.98
CA ARG A 16 -15.68 4.98 12.61
C ARG A 16 -17.04 5.53 12.17
N TYR A 17 -17.74 4.79 11.31
CA TYR A 17 -19.09 5.07 10.86
C TYR A 17 -20.05 4.09 11.56
N GLY A 18 -21.14 4.61 12.12
CA GLY A 18 -22.16 3.77 12.75
C GLY A 18 -22.76 2.77 11.76
N ASP A 19 -23.41 1.71 12.26
CA ASP A 19 -24.03 0.62 11.47
C ASP A 19 -24.84 1.09 10.25
N ASP A 20 -25.39 2.30 10.30
CA ASP A 20 -26.21 2.88 9.24
C ASP A 20 -25.43 3.29 7.99
N PHE A 21 -24.12 3.54 8.09
CA PHE A 21 -23.25 3.78 6.92
C PHE A 21 -23.16 2.53 6.05
N TYR A 22 -22.91 1.36 6.64
CA TYR A 22 -22.79 0.12 5.86
C TYR A 22 -24.12 -0.37 5.32
N LYS A 23 -25.22 -0.15 6.04
CA LYS A 23 -26.57 -0.49 5.58
C LYS A 23 -27.00 0.31 4.34
N ASN A 24 -26.39 1.46 4.09
CA ASN A 24 -26.75 2.35 2.98
C ASN A 24 -25.55 2.71 2.10
N SER A 25 -24.47 1.91 2.14
CA SER A 25 -23.23 2.20 1.42
C SER A 25 -23.42 2.32 -0.10
N ASP A 26 -24.47 1.70 -0.64
CA ASP A 26 -24.84 1.77 -2.06
C ASP A 26 -25.06 3.20 -2.56
N LYS A 27 -25.58 4.12 -1.72
CA LYS A 27 -25.81 5.52 -2.14
C LYS A 27 -24.52 6.34 -2.26
N TYR A 28 -23.44 5.87 -1.62
CA TYR A 28 -22.10 6.46 -1.70
C TYR A 28 -21.21 5.76 -2.74
N MET A 29 -21.39 4.45 -2.92
CA MET A 29 -20.61 3.63 -3.88
C MET A 29 -21.14 3.75 -5.31
N TYR A 30 -22.46 3.88 -5.47
CA TYR A 30 -23.16 3.86 -6.76
C TYR A 30 -24.08 5.07 -6.99
N GLY A 31 -24.14 6.00 -6.04
CA GLY A 31 -24.89 7.25 -6.14
C GLY A 31 -23.99 8.48 -6.16
N ASP A 32 -24.59 9.66 -6.30
CA ASP A 32 -23.89 10.95 -6.33
C ASP A 32 -23.62 11.54 -4.92
N GLU A 33 -23.97 10.82 -3.85
CA GLU A 33 -23.72 11.29 -2.48
C GLU A 33 -22.28 11.01 -2.08
N GLU A 34 -21.57 12.02 -1.57
CA GLU A 34 -20.24 11.82 -1.00
C GLU A 34 -20.34 11.08 0.34
N PRO A 35 -19.43 10.12 0.61
CA PRO A 35 -19.36 9.46 1.91
C PRO A 35 -18.95 10.47 2.99
N PRO A 36 -19.47 10.34 4.22
CA PRO A 36 -19.00 11.14 5.36
C PRO A 36 -17.48 11.03 5.53
N GLU A 37 -16.81 12.13 5.85
CA GLU A 37 -15.37 12.15 6.10
C GLU A 37 -15.00 11.23 7.28
N ASN A 38 -13.85 10.57 7.17
CA ASN A 38 -13.32 9.73 8.23
C ASN A 38 -12.72 10.64 9.32
N PRO A 39 -13.30 10.73 10.52
CA PRO A 39 -12.89 11.70 11.55
C PRO A 39 -11.47 11.44 12.09
N ASP A 40 -10.95 10.22 11.95
CA ASP A 40 -9.57 9.89 12.34
C ASP A 40 -8.68 9.62 11.11
N TYR A 41 -9.02 10.19 9.94
CA TYR A 41 -8.13 10.15 8.78
C TYR A 41 -6.77 10.72 9.17
N ASN A 42 -5.72 9.93 8.95
CA ASN A 42 -4.36 10.37 9.10
C ASN A 42 -3.69 10.30 7.73
N PRO A 43 -3.40 11.44 7.07
CA PRO A 43 -2.77 11.46 5.76
C PRO A 43 -1.38 10.81 5.77
N ASP A 44 -0.69 10.76 6.92
CA ASP A 44 0.60 10.08 7.04
C ASP A 44 0.49 8.55 6.94
N LEU A 45 -0.73 8.01 7.04
CA LEU A 45 -1.04 6.59 6.87
C LEU A 45 -1.70 6.28 5.52
N ASP A 46 -1.82 7.27 4.66
CA ASP A 46 -2.41 7.12 3.33
C ASP A 46 -1.30 6.96 2.29
N LEU A 47 -1.20 5.77 1.71
CA LEU A 47 -0.24 5.45 0.67
C LEU A 47 -0.99 4.93 -0.56
N ASN A 48 -0.97 5.74 -1.62
CA ASN A 48 -1.58 5.40 -2.90
C ASN A 48 -0.50 4.94 -3.89
N LEU A 49 -0.58 3.68 -4.30
CA LEU A 49 0.28 3.08 -5.31
C LEU A 49 -0.59 2.46 -6.41
N SER A 50 -0.14 2.55 -7.66
CA SER A 50 -0.71 1.70 -8.71
C SER A 50 -0.34 0.23 -8.43
N ASN A 51 -1.17 -0.72 -8.88
CA ASN A 51 -0.90 -2.14 -8.67
C ASN A 51 0.46 -2.57 -9.27
N SER A 52 0.91 -1.94 -10.36
CA SER A 52 2.26 -2.17 -10.93
C SER A 52 3.36 -1.71 -9.98
N ASN A 53 3.25 -0.48 -9.48
CA ASN A 53 4.23 0.08 -8.56
C ASN A 53 4.30 -0.71 -7.25
N MET A 54 3.16 -1.26 -6.79
CA MET A 54 3.16 -2.12 -5.62
C MET A 54 3.95 -3.41 -5.88
N ARG A 55 3.67 -4.12 -6.99
CA ARG A 55 4.42 -5.32 -7.38
C ARG A 55 5.93 -5.06 -7.42
N GLU A 56 6.33 -3.98 -8.07
CA GLU A 56 7.76 -3.62 -8.19
C GLU A 56 8.42 -3.33 -6.84
N VAL A 57 7.71 -2.71 -5.89
CA VAL A 57 8.22 -2.49 -4.52
C VAL A 57 8.35 -3.82 -3.76
N PHE A 58 7.41 -4.75 -3.91
CA PHE A 58 7.51 -6.07 -3.27
C PHE A 58 8.62 -6.92 -3.88
N ASP A 59 8.82 -6.84 -5.20
CA ASP A 59 9.94 -7.45 -5.90
C ASP A 59 11.27 -6.88 -5.39
N GLU A 60 11.38 -5.56 -5.25
CA GLU A 60 12.56 -4.87 -4.70
C GLU A 60 12.86 -5.27 -3.24
N LEU A 61 11.82 -5.58 -2.45
CA LEU A 61 11.96 -6.11 -1.08
C LEU A 61 12.25 -7.62 -1.05
N GLY A 62 12.13 -8.33 -2.18
CA GLY A 62 12.34 -9.78 -2.28
C GLY A 62 11.14 -10.63 -1.84
N PHE A 63 9.95 -10.04 -1.71
CA PHE A 63 8.72 -10.76 -1.36
C PHE A 63 8.05 -11.42 -2.57
N GLY A 64 8.33 -10.96 -3.79
CA GLY A 64 7.67 -11.46 -5.00
C GLY A 64 6.22 -11.00 -5.09
N ASP A 65 5.29 -11.92 -5.35
CA ASP A 65 3.88 -11.58 -5.60
C ASP A 65 3.21 -10.94 -4.35
N PRO A 66 2.64 -9.71 -4.48
CA PRO A 66 2.03 -8.98 -3.38
C PRO A 66 0.78 -9.62 -2.77
N ASP A 67 0.21 -10.66 -3.37
CA ASP A 67 -0.94 -11.43 -2.83
C ASP A 67 -0.60 -12.22 -1.55
N SER A 68 0.54 -11.92 -0.93
CA SER A 68 1.07 -12.57 0.25
C SER A 68 0.64 -11.85 1.53
N ASN A 69 0.09 -12.60 2.48
CA ASN A 69 -0.17 -12.13 3.83
C ASN A 69 1.14 -12.16 4.63
N VAL A 70 1.81 -11.00 4.77
CA VAL A 70 3.15 -10.92 5.37
C VAL A 70 3.05 -10.61 6.86
N PRO A 71 3.64 -11.41 7.76
CA PRO A 71 3.72 -11.06 9.19
C PRO A 71 4.34 -9.67 9.40
N ILE A 72 3.72 -8.84 10.23
CA ILE A 72 4.10 -7.42 10.33
C ILE A 72 5.54 -7.22 10.81
N ASP A 73 6.03 -8.10 11.69
CA ASP A 73 7.40 -8.07 12.18
C ASP A 73 8.41 -8.44 11.10
N GLU A 74 8.04 -9.40 10.25
CA GLU A 74 8.84 -9.79 9.09
C GLU A 74 8.92 -8.62 8.10
N PHE A 75 7.77 -8.04 7.75
CA PHE A 75 7.72 -6.88 6.87
C PHE A 75 8.55 -5.70 7.40
N ILE A 76 8.42 -5.36 8.69
CA ILE A 76 9.23 -4.32 9.33
C ILE A 76 10.72 -4.66 9.26
N ALA A 77 11.10 -5.92 9.49
CA ALA A 77 12.50 -6.34 9.46
C ALA A 77 13.11 -6.21 8.05
N PHE A 78 12.41 -6.70 7.02
CA PHE A 78 12.87 -6.63 5.62
C PHE A 78 12.99 -5.19 5.14
N THR A 79 11.96 -4.37 5.32
CA THR A 79 11.98 -2.95 4.94
C THR A 79 13.06 -2.19 5.71
N THR A 80 13.26 -2.46 7.01
CA THR A 80 14.35 -1.86 7.80
C THR A 80 15.73 -2.28 7.26
N GLN A 81 15.91 -3.56 6.91
CA GLN A 81 17.17 -4.06 6.38
C GLN A 81 17.47 -3.45 5.01
N TRP A 82 16.47 -3.37 4.14
CA TRP A 82 16.58 -2.73 2.83
C TRP A 82 16.97 -1.26 2.97
N LEU A 83 16.30 -0.49 3.85
CA LEU A 83 16.61 0.92 4.08
C LEU A 83 18.03 1.12 4.61
N LYS A 84 18.50 0.26 5.52
CA LYS A 84 19.87 0.29 6.04
C LYS A 84 20.91 0.08 4.94
N ARG A 85 20.66 -0.84 4.00
CA ARG A 85 21.56 -1.08 2.85
C ARG A 85 21.62 0.10 1.88
N HIS A 86 20.56 0.91 1.86
CA HIS A 86 20.40 2.06 0.98
C HIS A 86 20.68 3.42 1.66
N ILE A 87 21.29 3.43 2.84
CA ILE A 87 21.79 4.68 3.43
C ILE A 87 22.87 5.27 2.53
N GLY A 88 22.66 6.51 2.09
CA GLY A 88 23.55 7.20 1.16
C GLY A 88 23.53 6.65 -0.28
N LYS A 89 22.57 5.77 -0.61
CA LYS A 89 22.39 5.18 -1.94
C LYS A 89 20.92 5.23 -2.33
N ARG A 90 20.55 6.26 -3.10
CA ARG A 90 19.18 6.37 -3.64
C ARG A 90 18.98 5.35 -4.75
N SER A 91 17.76 4.83 -4.88
CA SER A 91 17.37 4.04 -6.05
C SER A 91 17.53 4.87 -7.31
N ALA A 92 17.97 4.24 -8.40
CA ALA A 92 18.18 4.94 -9.66
C ALA A 92 16.88 5.56 -10.19
N GLU A 93 17.02 6.61 -10.99
CA GLU A 93 15.91 7.12 -11.79
C GLU A 93 15.58 6.14 -12.92
N GLU A 94 14.29 5.90 -13.12
CA GLU A 94 13.74 5.20 -14.28
C GLU A 94 13.08 6.25 -15.20
N PRO A 95 13.59 6.48 -16.41
CA PRO A 95 13.04 7.50 -17.29
C PRO A 95 11.67 7.09 -17.83
N THR A 96 10.81 8.08 -18.08
CA THR A 96 9.57 7.85 -18.83
C THR A 96 9.92 7.35 -20.23
N THR A 97 9.30 6.24 -20.63
CA THR A 97 9.48 5.66 -21.96
C THR A 97 8.27 5.94 -22.85
N VAL A 98 8.51 6.14 -24.14
CA VAL A 98 7.46 6.30 -25.14
C VAL A 98 7.75 5.35 -26.29
N ASP A 99 6.92 4.32 -26.44
CA ASP A 99 6.99 3.40 -27.57
C ASP A 99 5.88 3.69 -28.57
N LYS A 100 6.30 3.93 -29.82
CA LYS A 100 5.42 4.18 -30.98
C LYS A 100 5.60 3.13 -32.07
N SER A 101 6.38 2.07 -31.81
CA SER A 101 6.66 1.02 -32.77
C SER A 101 5.48 0.04 -32.83
N GLY A 102 5.02 -0.28 -34.05
CA GLY A 102 3.96 -1.28 -34.27
C GLY A 102 2.65 -0.80 -34.89
N GLY A 103 2.56 0.45 -35.37
CA GLY A 103 1.38 0.94 -36.10
C GLY A 103 0.07 0.98 -35.28
N GLY A 104 0.18 0.81 -33.96
CA GLY A 104 -0.91 0.77 -32.99
C GLY A 104 -0.82 1.89 -31.95
N ALA A 105 -1.35 1.64 -30.75
CA ALA A 105 -1.39 2.63 -29.67
C ALA A 105 0.02 3.07 -29.23
N THR A 106 0.17 4.36 -28.91
CA THR A 106 1.38 4.88 -28.25
C THR A 106 1.39 4.39 -26.81
N MET A 107 2.41 3.64 -26.43
CA MET A 107 2.60 3.17 -25.05
C MET A 107 3.50 4.16 -24.31
N ILE A 108 3.05 4.64 -23.16
CA ILE A 108 3.83 5.52 -22.28
C ILE A 108 4.09 4.77 -20.98
N GLY A 109 5.36 4.47 -20.71
CA GLY A 109 5.79 3.94 -19.42
C GLY A 109 6.07 5.09 -18.46
N GLY A 110 5.32 5.17 -17.36
CA GLY A 110 5.54 6.18 -16.33
C GLY A 110 6.86 5.95 -15.61
N GLY A 111 7.81 6.88 -15.75
CA GLY A 111 9.10 6.80 -15.08
C GLY A 111 9.00 6.97 -13.56
N LYS A 112 10.11 6.69 -12.87
CA LYS A 112 10.27 6.87 -11.42
C LYS A 112 11.47 7.77 -11.16
N ARG A 113 11.29 8.78 -10.32
CA ARG A 113 12.39 9.66 -9.91
C ARG A 113 13.40 8.94 -9.05
N GLU A 114 14.63 9.47 -9.01
CA GLU A 114 15.68 8.99 -8.11
C GLU A 114 15.19 8.93 -6.65
N GLY A 115 15.43 7.79 -5.99
CA GLY A 115 15.04 7.53 -4.60
C GLY A 115 13.55 7.22 -4.40
N TYR A 116 12.78 7.01 -5.47
CA TYR A 116 11.38 6.59 -5.38
C TYR A 116 11.19 5.40 -4.44
N PHE A 117 11.98 4.33 -4.61
CA PHE A 117 11.87 3.13 -3.75
C PHE A 117 12.25 3.43 -2.30
N ASN A 118 13.26 4.29 -2.06
CA ASN A 118 13.63 4.68 -0.70
C ASN A 118 12.46 5.34 0.04
N GLU A 119 11.74 6.22 -0.64
CA GLU A 119 10.66 6.99 -0.02
C GLU A 119 9.42 6.13 0.19
N VAL A 120 9.04 5.31 -0.80
CA VAL A 120 7.90 4.39 -0.66
C VAL A 120 8.16 3.35 0.43
N ILE A 121 9.33 2.70 0.42
CA ILE A 121 9.67 1.68 1.43
C ILE A 121 9.75 2.28 2.84
N MET A 122 10.22 3.54 2.97
CA MET A 122 10.21 4.26 4.24
C MET A 122 8.78 4.51 4.73
N MET A 123 7.88 5.00 3.87
CA MET A 123 6.47 5.21 4.23
C MET A 123 5.80 3.88 4.63
N MET A 124 6.00 2.81 3.84
CA MET A 124 5.47 1.48 4.18
C MET A 124 6.00 0.98 5.53
N ASN A 125 7.27 1.20 5.85
CA ASN A 125 7.83 0.84 7.16
C ASN A 125 7.16 1.63 8.31
N GLN A 126 6.91 2.93 8.12
CA GLN A 126 6.23 3.77 9.10
C GLN A 126 4.77 3.35 9.31
N ILE A 127 4.05 3.07 8.22
CA ILE A 127 2.68 2.56 8.25
C ILE A 127 2.63 1.22 8.99
N ALA A 128 3.53 0.28 8.68
CA ALA A 128 3.58 -1.01 9.34
C ALA A 128 3.89 -0.89 10.85
N ARG A 129 4.79 0.01 11.26
CA ARG A 129 5.06 0.27 12.68
C ARG A 129 3.84 0.85 13.40
N THR A 130 3.19 1.84 12.79
CA THR A 130 1.98 2.45 13.35
C THR A 130 0.84 1.44 13.43
N GLY A 131 0.67 0.61 12.40
CA GLY A 131 -0.28 -0.50 12.40
C GLY A 131 0.00 -1.46 13.54
N LYS A 132 1.26 -1.86 13.75
CA LYS A 132 1.66 -2.73 14.85
C LYS A 132 1.31 -2.12 16.22
N GLU A 133 1.61 -0.84 16.44
CA GLU A 133 1.23 -0.13 17.67
C GLU A 133 -0.29 -0.11 17.92
N ARG A 134 -1.07 -0.17 16.84
CA ARG A 134 -2.54 -0.24 16.87
C ARG A 134 -3.10 -1.66 16.91
N GLY A 135 -2.25 -2.69 16.95
CA GLY A 135 -2.66 -4.10 17.08
C GLY A 135 -2.65 -4.91 15.78
N ALA A 136 -2.23 -4.32 14.65
CA ALA A 136 -2.09 -5.07 13.40
C ALA A 136 -1.01 -6.16 13.54
N THR A 137 -1.28 -7.32 12.96
CA THR A 137 -0.38 -8.48 13.01
C THR A 137 0.26 -8.82 11.67
N HIS A 138 -0.32 -8.31 10.58
CA HIS A 138 0.11 -8.60 9.21
C HIS A 138 -0.03 -7.38 8.31
N VAL A 139 0.71 -7.40 7.20
CA VAL A 139 0.59 -6.48 6.07
C VAL A 139 -0.01 -7.27 4.89
N TRP A 140 -0.98 -6.65 4.23
CA TRP A 140 -1.63 -7.20 3.04
C TRP A 140 -1.58 -6.16 1.91
N ALA A 141 -1.30 -6.62 0.70
CA ALA A 141 -1.39 -5.83 -0.52
C ALA A 141 -2.41 -6.48 -1.46
N ALA A 142 -3.21 -5.64 -2.13
CA ALA A 142 -4.29 -6.02 -3.03
C ALA A 142 -4.34 -5.10 -4.26
#